data_AF-A0ABD0NTM8-F1
#
_entry.id   AF-A0ABD0NTM8-F1
#
_cell.length_a   1.000
_cell.length_b   1.000
_cell.length_c   1.000
_cell.angle_alpha   90.00
_cell.angle_beta   90.00
_cell.angle_gamma   90.00
#
_symmetry.space_group_name_H-M   'P 1'
#
loop_
_entity.id
_entity.type
_entity.pdbx_description
1 polymer ?
#
loop_
_entity_poly.entity_id
_entity_poly.type
_entity_poly.pdbx_seq_one_letter_code
_entity_poly.pdbx_strand_id
1 'polypeptide(L)'
;DAVLYGNTIDVLTCVETLMRLGVSGRRIHVVHPPEDNTTSCFHNESVEHAVKQALEKEEVHIHHDCLLTQINDGQHSDPVTSVSFTADAQTLRLECA
;
A
#
# COMPACT_ATOMS: atom_id res chain seq x y z
N ASP A 1 -4.30 10.87 2.98
CA ASP A 1 -3.70 10.15 1.82
C ASP A 1 -4.52 8.88 1.55
N ALA A 2 -4.25 8.14 0.49
CA ALA A 2 -4.88 6.85 0.22
C ALA A 2 -3.94 5.72 0.64
N VAL A 3 -4.43 4.79 1.46
CA VAL A 3 -3.66 3.60 1.88
C VAL A 3 -4.30 2.35 1.28
N LEU A 4 -3.51 1.58 0.55
CA LEU A 4 -3.90 0.31 -0.07
C LEU A 4 -3.11 -0.81 0.60
N TYR A 5 -3.79 -1.82 1.14
CA TYR A 5 -3.17 -2.93 1.85
C TYR A 5 -3.31 -4.23 1.06
N GLY A 6 -2.18 -4.84 0.68
CA GLY A 6 -2.12 -6.10 -0.10
C GLY A 6 -0.96 -6.12 -1.10
N ASN A 7 -0.73 -7.27 -1.73
CA ASN A 7 0.36 -7.50 -2.70
C ASN A 7 -0.11 -8.18 -4.00
N THR A 8 -1.42 -8.20 -4.27
CA THR A 8 -2.01 -8.78 -5.48
C THR A 8 -2.20 -7.74 -6.59
N ILE A 9 -2.57 -8.21 -7.78
CA ILE A 9 -2.91 -7.35 -8.92
C ILE A 9 -4.07 -6.37 -8.61
N ASP A 10 -4.92 -6.69 -7.64
CA ASP A 10 -6.04 -5.84 -7.21
C ASP A 10 -5.51 -4.51 -6.67
N VAL A 11 -4.45 -4.55 -5.86
CA VAL A 11 -3.82 -3.35 -5.29
C VAL A 11 -3.27 -2.46 -6.40
N LEU A 12 -2.57 -3.03 -7.38
CA LEU A 12 -1.99 -2.27 -8.50
C LEU A 12 -3.08 -1.66 -9.39
N THR A 13 -4.17 -2.39 -9.60
CA THR A 13 -5.34 -1.88 -10.33
C THR A 13 -6.01 -0.73 -9.56
N CYS A 14 -6.06 -0.81 -8.23
CA CYS A 14 -6.53 0.29 -7.38
C CYS A 14 -5.63 1.52 -7.46
N VAL A 15 -4.29 1.37 -7.45
CA VAL A 15 -3.36 2.51 -7.63
C VAL A 15 -3.65 3.20 -8.97
N GLU A 16 -3.68 2.45 -10.07
CA GLU A 16 -3.96 2.99 -11.40
C GLU A 16 -5.32 3.70 -11.46
N THR A 17 -6.34 3.12 -10.83
CA THR A 17 -7.68 3.71 -10.76
C THR A 17 -7.67 5.03 -9.99
N LEU A 18 -7.01 5.10 -8.82
CA LEU A 18 -6.88 6.33 -8.04
C LEU A 18 -6.14 7.42 -8.82
N MET A 19 -5.06 7.07 -9.51
CA MET A 19 -4.32 8.02 -10.35
C MET A 19 -5.18 8.56 -11.50
N ARG A 20 -5.96 7.70 -12.16
CA ARG A 20 -6.93 8.14 -13.19
C ARG A 20 -8.04 9.03 -12.66
N LEU A 21 -8.41 8.87 -11.39
CA LEU A 21 -9.36 9.75 -10.70
C LEU A 21 -8.73 11.06 -10.22
N GLY A 22 -7.43 11.29 -10.48
CA GLY A 22 -6.73 12.51 -10.16
C GLY A 22 -6.01 12.52 -8.81
N VAL A 23 -5.92 11.38 -8.12
CA VAL A 23 -5.11 11.26 -6.90
C VAL A 23 -3.63 11.20 -7.29
N SER A 24 -2.85 12.17 -6.82
CA SER A 24 -1.39 12.19 -7.01
C SER A 24 -0.74 10.94 -6.43
N GLY A 25 0.20 10.31 -7.14
CA GLY A 25 0.91 9.12 -6.64
C GLY A 25 1.64 9.35 -5.31
N ARG A 26 2.20 10.54 -5.08
CA ARG A 26 2.74 10.98 -3.77
C ARG A 26 1.75 10.93 -2.59
N ARG A 27 0.45 10.87 -2.85
CA ARG A 27 -0.61 10.70 -1.84
C ARG A 27 -1.09 9.26 -1.70
N ILE A 28 -0.43 8.31 -2.36
CA ILE A 28 -0.79 6.89 -2.34
C ILE A 28 0.31 6.13 -1.58
N HIS A 29 -0.13 5.32 -0.62
CA HIS A 29 0.70 4.38 0.12
C HIS A 29 0.22 2.96 -0.19
N VAL A 30 1.08 2.16 -0.80
CA VAL A 30 0.90 0.71 -0.94
C VAL A 30 1.61 0.05 0.22
N VAL A 31 0.89 -0.76 0.99
CA VAL A 31 1.40 -1.47 2.15
C VAL A 31 1.26 -2.97 1.90
N HIS A 32 2.38 -3.67 1.79
CA HIS A 32 2.41 -5.10 1.60
C HIS A 32 2.40 -5.83 2.96
N PRO A 33 1.51 -6.83 3.14
CA PRO A 33 1.56 -7.69 4.32
C PRO A 33 2.85 -8.52 4.34
N PRO A 34 3.28 -9.05 5.50
CA PRO A 34 4.32 -10.07 5.55
C PRO A 34 3.96 -11.25 4.66
N GLU A 35 4.88 -11.67 3.78
CA GLU A 35 4.62 -12.76 2.83
C GLU A 35 4.88 -14.13 3.46
N ASP A 36 3.87 -15.01 3.43
CA ASP A 36 4.08 -16.45 3.70
C ASP A 36 4.69 -17.18 2.48
N ASN A 37 4.56 -16.60 1.28
CA ASN A 37 5.06 -17.15 0.01
C ASN A 37 5.65 -16.05 -0.86
N THR A 38 6.90 -16.24 -1.30
CA THR A 38 7.73 -15.29 -2.06
C THR A 38 7.33 -15.13 -3.54
N THR A 39 6.15 -15.60 -3.94
CA THR A 39 5.77 -15.62 -5.35
C THR A 39 4.95 -14.39 -5.70
N SER A 40 5.55 -13.49 -6.48
CA SER A 40 4.88 -12.29 -6.96
C SER A 40 3.63 -12.62 -7.79
N CYS A 41 2.64 -11.72 -7.74
CA CYS A 41 1.39 -11.89 -8.49
C CYS A 41 1.58 -11.95 -10.02
N PHE A 42 2.71 -11.47 -10.56
CA PHE A 42 3.00 -11.51 -11.99
C PHE A 42 3.74 -12.76 -12.45
N HIS A 43 4.43 -13.47 -11.54
CA HIS A 43 5.32 -14.59 -11.87
C HIS A 43 6.32 -14.27 -13.01
N ASN A 44 6.75 -13.00 -13.10
CA ASN A 44 7.60 -12.51 -14.18
C ASN A 44 8.40 -11.30 -13.72
N GLU A 45 9.71 -11.49 -13.53
CA GLU A 45 10.63 -10.47 -13.01
C GLU A 45 10.67 -9.20 -13.88
N SER A 46 10.53 -9.33 -15.21
CA SER A 46 10.53 -8.17 -16.10
C SER A 46 9.29 -7.30 -15.91
N VAL A 47 8.13 -7.93 -15.67
CA VAL A 47 6.87 -7.22 -15.36
C VAL A 47 6.96 -6.56 -13.99
N GLU A 48 7.46 -7.28 -12.98
CA GLU A 48 7.66 -6.75 -11.63
C GLU A 48 8.57 -5.52 -11.63
N HIS A 49 9.69 -5.59 -12.36
CA HIS A 49 10.61 -4.48 -12.50
C HIS A 49 9.95 -3.26 -13.16
N ALA A 50 9.20 -3.49 -14.24
CA ALA A 50 8.49 -2.42 -14.94
C ALA A 50 7.42 -1.75 -14.05
N VAL A 51 6.67 -2.54 -13.28
CA VAL A 51 5.68 -2.03 -12.32
C VAL A 51 6.36 -1.21 -11.24
N LYS A 52 7.46 -1.72 -10.64
CA LYS A 52 8.22 -0.99 -9.64
C LYS A 52 8.70 0.37 -10.17
N GLN A 53 9.29 0.41 -11.36
CA GLN A 53 9.74 1.65 -11.98
C GLN A 53 8.60 2.63 -12.25
N ALA A 54 7.43 2.13 -12.66
CA ALA A 54 6.26 2.96 -12.87
C ALA A 54 5.75 3.59 -11.57
N LEU A 55 5.67 2.80 -10.48
CA LEU A 55 5.25 3.29 -9.17
C LEU A 55 6.25 4.33 -8.61
N GLU A 56 7.56 4.07 -8.74
CA GLU A 56 8.61 5.00 -8.33
C GLU A 56 8.54 6.32 -9.09
N LYS A 57 8.30 6.27 -10.40
CA LYS A 57 8.17 7.46 -11.25
C LYS A 57 7.01 8.36 -10.83
N GLU A 58 5.91 7.78 -10.37
CA GLU A 58 4.72 8.52 -9.90
C GLU A 58 4.81 8.89 -8.40
N GLU A 59 5.95 8.64 -7.76
CA GLU A 59 6.21 8.92 -6.33
C GLU A 59 5.26 8.16 -5.38
N VAL A 60 4.78 6.98 -5.77
CA VAL A 60 3.97 6.12 -4.90
C VAL A 60 4.84 5.54 -3.80
N HIS A 61 4.38 5.63 -2.55
CA HIS A 61 5.11 5.08 -1.40
C HIS A 61 4.79 3.60 -1.26
N ILE A 62 5.82 2.76 -1.14
CA ILE A 62 5.66 1.31 -0.93
C ILE A 62 6.29 0.93 0.41
N HIS A 63 5.52 0.25 1.25
CA HIS A 63 5.93 -0.27 2.55
C HIS A 63 5.83 -1.80 2.53
N HIS A 64 6.87 -2.49 2.98
CA HIS A 64 6.94 -3.95 2.98
C HIS A 64 6.82 -4.52 4.40
N ASP A 65 6.44 -5.79 4.50
CA ASP A 65 6.43 -6.57 5.76
C ASP A 65 5.65 -5.89 6.91
N CYS A 66 4.55 -5.24 6.56
CA CYS A 66 3.73 -4.46 7.49
C CYS A 66 2.45 -5.22 7.87
N LEU A 67 2.32 -5.65 9.12
CA LEU A 67 1.10 -6.30 9.61
C LEU A 67 0.10 -5.25 10.12
N LEU A 68 -1.11 -5.18 9.56
CA LEU A 68 -2.17 -4.28 10.03
C LEU A 68 -2.53 -4.57 11.50
N THR A 69 -2.50 -3.55 12.35
CA THR A 69 -2.85 -3.67 13.78
C THR A 69 -4.14 -2.96 14.15
N GLN A 70 -4.30 -1.71 13.72
CA GLN A 70 -5.45 -0.89 14.11
C GLN A 70 -5.90 0.04 12.99
N ILE A 71 -7.20 0.27 12.91
CA ILE A 71 -7.83 1.33 12.13
C ILE A 71 -8.35 2.36 13.14
N ASN A 72 -8.12 3.65 12.89
CA ASN A 72 -8.52 4.76 13.77
C ASN A 72 -8.13 4.55 15.24
N ASP A 73 -6.92 4.05 15.47
CA ASP A 73 -6.39 3.77 16.82
C ASP A 73 -7.32 2.83 17.63
N GLY A 74 -8.05 1.94 16.93
CA GLY A 74 -9.00 0.99 17.51
C GLY A 74 -10.42 1.55 17.72
N GLN A 75 -10.67 2.81 17.37
CA GLN A 75 -11.99 3.41 17.45
C GLN A 75 -12.86 3.01 16.24
N HIS A 76 -14.11 2.65 16.49
CA HIS A 76 -15.10 2.34 15.44
C HIS A 76 -15.79 3.60 14.93
N SER A 77 -15.02 4.64 14.63
CA SER A 77 -15.53 5.90 14.09
C SER A 77 -15.37 5.93 12.58
N ASP A 78 -16.44 6.31 11.87
CA ASP A 78 -16.33 6.79 10.50
C ASP A 78 -16.17 8.32 10.48
N PRO A 79 -15.36 8.88 9.56
CA PRO A 79 -14.58 8.19 8.52
C PRO A 79 -13.29 7.56 9.05
N VAL A 80 -12.66 6.69 8.24
CA VAL A 80 -11.28 6.24 8.46
C VAL A 80 -10.32 7.42 8.29
N THR A 81 -9.62 7.78 9.36
CA THR A 81 -8.65 8.88 9.41
C THR A 81 -7.22 8.39 9.53
N SER A 82 -6.99 7.19 10.09
CA SER A 82 -5.64 6.65 10.25
C SER A 82 -5.62 5.12 10.26
N VAL A 83 -4.48 4.55 9.92
CA VAL A 83 -4.20 3.11 10.00
C VAL A 83 -2.80 2.88 10.56
N SER A 84 -2.67 1.86 11.40
CA SER A 84 -1.41 1.49 12.06
C SER A 84 -1.01 0.06 11.70
N PHE A 85 0.29 -0.13 11.52
CA PHE A 85 0.92 -1.40 11.18
C PHE A 85 2.08 -1.69 12.12
N THR A 86 2.40 -2.96 12.32
CA THR A 86 3.67 -3.40 12.88
C THR A 86 4.62 -3.72 11.74
N ALA A 87 5.80 -3.09 11.74
CA ALA A 87 6.90 -3.32 10.79
C ALA A 87 8.21 -3.36 11.56
N ASP A 88 9.00 -4.44 11.46
CA ASP A 88 10.29 -4.60 12.16
C ASP A 88 10.26 -4.26 13.67
N ALA A 89 9.20 -4.72 14.35
CA ALA A 89 8.92 -4.43 15.77
C ALA A 89 8.69 -2.94 16.12
N GLN A 90 8.51 -2.08 15.11
CA GLN A 90 8.11 -0.69 15.25
C GLN A 90 6.67 -0.49 14.74
N THR A 91 6.04 0.60 15.18
CA THR A 91 4.72 0.98 14.70
C THR A 91 4.85 1.98 13.55
N LEU A 92 4.32 1.63 12.39
CA LEU A 92 4.10 2.53 11.27
C LEU A 92 2.67 3.04 11.32
N ARG A 93 2.47 4.35 11.46
CA ARG A 93 1.14 4.99 11.42
C ARG A 93 1.02 5.87 10.18
N LEU A 94 -0.01 5.64 9.39
CA LEU A 94 -0.32 6.40 8.18
C LEU A 94 -1.66 7.12 8.35
N GLU A 95 -1.70 8.38 7.91
CA GLU A 95 -2.91 9.21 7.91
C GLU A 95 -3.68 9.06 6.58
N CYS A 96 -5.00 9.03 6.67
CA CYS A 96 -5.91 8.84 5.53
C CYS A 96 -6.56 10.16 5.05
N ALA A 97 -6.24 11.31 5.67
CA ALA A 97 -6.78 12.63 5.33
C ALA A 97 -6.04 13.34 4.16
#